data_AF-A0A6G7YNX8-F1
#
_entry.id   AF-A0A6G7YNX8-F1
#
_cell.length_a   1.000
_cell.length_b   1.000
_cell.length_c   1.000
_cell.angle_alpha   90.00
_cell.angle_beta   90.00
_cell.angle_gamma   90.00
#
_symmetry.space_group_name_H-M   'P 1'
#
loop_
_entity.id
_entity.type
_entity.pdbx_description
1 polymer ?
#
loop_
_entity_poly.entity_id
_entity_poly.type
_entity_poly.pdbx_seq_one_letter_code
_entity_poly.pdbx_strand_id
1 'polypeptide(L)'
;MVHPNSLRAALPDAEAVLSLPVPELAGILLCTIAMRPERLCSISNFSEELKHWPDLPRSQWPAASLAIAEAWAWLQTNGCLVQSPSQPPGSEYMEVTRLGRKIATEGGFEKYAVASLLPKPLLHNRLVATAWPTFIRADYDTAVFQAFKEVEVAVRAAAGLDDKIIGVSLMRAAFDKSSGPLTDFSAQEAEREALAHLFAGAIGSYKNPHSHRTVLIEDPVEAAEMLLLASHLLRIVEYRDPDRRPAKD
;
A
#
# COMPACT_ATOMS: atom_id res chain seq x y z
N MET A 1 -21.58 23.44 -24.07
CA MET A 1 -20.93 23.78 -22.79
C MET A 1 -20.70 22.49 -22.03
N VAL A 2 -19.49 22.25 -21.51
CA VAL A 2 -19.19 21.07 -20.67
C VAL A 2 -19.83 21.29 -19.30
N HIS A 3 -20.55 20.30 -18.78
CA HIS A 3 -21.14 20.39 -17.45
C HIS A 3 -20.01 20.30 -16.40
N PRO A 4 -19.96 21.15 -15.36
CA PRO A 4 -18.82 21.25 -14.44
C PRO A 4 -18.54 19.96 -13.67
N ASN A 5 -19.56 19.11 -13.48
CA ASN A 5 -19.45 17.84 -12.74
C ASN A 5 -19.49 16.61 -13.69
N SER A 6 -19.07 16.80 -14.94
CA SER A 6 -19.03 15.73 -15.95
C SER A 6 -17.63 15.08 -16.00
N LEU A 7 -17.55 13.86 -16.52
CA LEU A 7 -16.26 13.20 -16.72
C LEU A 7 -15.36 14.03 -17.65
N ARG A 8 -15.93 14.69 -18.66
CA ARG A 8 -15.18 15.59 -19.56
C ARG A 8 -14.52 16.77 -18.85
N ALA A 9 -15.08 17.23 -17.72
CA ALA A 9 -14.46 18.28 -16.92
C ALA A 9 -13.23 17.77 -16.15
N ALA A 10 -13.25 16.50 -15.72
CA ALA A 10 -12.14 15.86 -15.01
C ALA A 10 -11.07 15.27 -15.95
N LEU A 11 -11.48 14.83 -17.14
CA LEU A 11 -10.63 14.29 -18.20
C LEU A 11 -10.88 15.05 -19.51
N PRO A 12 -10.02 16.02 -19.86
CA PRO A 12 -10.26 16.89 -21.00
C PRO A 12 -10.01 16.21 -22.35
N ASP A 13 -9.49 14.98 -22.37
CA ASP A 13 -9.09 14.24 -23.56
C ASP A 13 -9.54 12.77 -23.51
N ALA A 14 -10.08 12.28 -24.64
CA ALA A 14 -10.49 10.90 -24.86
C ALA A 14 -9.34 9.89 -24.72
N GLU A 15 -8.10 10.28 -25.10
CA GLU A 15 -6.93 9.40 -24.99
C GLU A 15 -6.64 9.00 -23.55
N ALA A 16 -6.90 9.90 -22.59
CA ALA A 16 -6.71 9.61 -21.17
C ALA A 16 -7.64 8.49 -20.66
N VAL A 17 -8.88 8.40 -21.16
CA VAL A 17 -9.80 7.32 -20.80
C VAL A 17 -9.26 5.95 -21.25
N LEU A 18 -8.51 5.90 -22.35
CA LEU A 18 -7.98 4.67 -22.94
C LEU A 18 -6.61 4.27 -22.39
N SER A 19 -5.84 5.22 -21.86
CA SER A 19 -4.43 5.02 -21.49
C SER A 19 -4.18 4.99 -19.98
N LEU A 20 -5.06 5.60 -19.16
CA LEU A 20 -4.89 5.62 -17.72
C LEU A 20 -4.96 4.20 -17.13
N PRO A 21 -4.09 3.87 -16.15
CA PRO A 21 -4.24 2.67 -15.36
C PRO A 21 -5.62 2.61 -14.70
N VAL A 22 -6.19 1.39 -14.62
CA VAL A 22 -7.53 1.15 -14.05
C VAL A 22 -7.75 1.84 -12.69
N PRO A 23 -6.81 1.81 -11.71
CA PRO A 23 -7.00 2.51 -10.45
C PRO A 23 -7.11 4.04 -10.62
N GLU A 24 -6.28 4.66 -11.45
CA GLU A 24 -6.30 6.12 -11.65
C GLU A 24 -7.62 6.57 -12.28
N LEU A 25 -8.07 5.85 -13.32
CA LEU A 25 -9.38 6.11 -13.92
C LEU A 25 -10.51 5.89 -12.92
N ALA A 26 -10.44 4.85 -12.08
CA ALA A 26 -11.41 4.60 -11.01
C ALA A 26 -11.49 5.75 -10.01
N GLY A 27 -10.35 6.34 -9.63
CA GLY A 27 -10.32 7.50 -8.74
C GLY A 27 -11.01 8.72 -9.32
N ILE A 28 -10.76 8.99 -10.60
CA ILE A 28 -11.40 10.09 -11.33
C ILE A 28 -12.92 9.86 -11.42
N LEU A 29 -13.34 8.64 -11.74
CA LEU A 29 -14.77 8.28 -11.75
C LEU A 29 -15.40 8.50 -10.38
N LEU A 30 -14.76 8.04 -9.30
CA LEU A 30 -15.29 8.20 -7.95
C LEU A 30 -15.46 9.67 -7.55
N CYS A 31 -14.47 10.51 -7.83
CA CYS A 31 -14.56 11.96 -7.60
C CYS A 31 -15.68 12.59 -8.43
N THR A 32 -15.79 12.22 -9.71
CA THR A 32 -16.85 12.70 -10.61
C THR A 32 -18.23 12.31 -10.09
N ILE A 33 -18.42 11.06 -9.64
CA ILE A 33 -19.68 10.58 -9.05
C ILE A 33 -19.99 11.35 -7.76
N ALA A 34 -19.00 11.56 -6.89
CA ALA A 34 -19.22 12.20 -5.59
C ALA A 34 -19.54 13.70 -5.71
N MET A 35 -19.14 14.37 -6.78
CA MET A 35 -19.49 15.76 -7.08
C MET A 35 -20.89 15.93 -7.67
N ARG A 36 -21.51 14.84 -8.15
CA ARG A 36 -22.86 14.88 -8.70
C ARG A 36 -23.89 14.99 -7.57
N PRO A 37 -24.94 15.82 -7.72
CA PRO A 37 -25.99 15.96 -6.70
C PRO A 37 -26.86 14.70 -6.57
N GLU A 38 -26.89 13.86 -7.60
CA GLU A 38 -27.64 12.62 -7.61
C GLU A 38 -27.05 11.59 -6.64
N ARG A 39 -27.93 10.99 -5.82
CA ARG A 39 -27.52 9.91 -4.90
C ARG A 39 -27.20 8.60 -5.63
N LEU A 40 -27.91 8.33 -6.72
CA LEU A 40 -27.77 7.11 -7.51
C LEU A 40 -26.86 7.35 -8.71
N CYS A 41 -26.01 6.39 -9.02
CA CYS A 41 -25.17 6.41 -10.21
C CYS A 41 -25.31 5.09 -10.98
N SER A 42 -25.21 5.15 -12.31
CA SER A 42 -25.13 3.98 -13.18
C SER A 42 -23.93 4.14 -14.12
N ILE A 43 -23.29 3.03 -14.45
CA ILE A 43 -22.23 2.99 -15.46
C ILE A 43 -22.73 3.52 -16.81
N SER A 44 -24.01 3.29 -17.12
CA SER A 44 -24.66 3.72 -18.35
C SER A 44 -24.60 5.24 -18.55
N ASN A 45 -24.58 6.03 -17.46
CA ASN A 45 -24.42 7.48 -17.56
C ASN A 45 -23.07 7.89 -18.17
N PHE A 46 -21.99 7.16 -17.87
CA PHE A 46 -20.65 7.45 -18.40
C PHE A 46 -20.52 7.00 -19.85
N SER A 47 -21.04 5.82 -20.18
CA SER A 47 -21.09 5.32 -21.56
C SER A 47 -21.88 6.26 -22.48
N GLU A 48 -22.96 6.87 -21.97
CA GLU A 48 -23.72 7.87 -22.71
C GLU A 48 -22.97 9.20 -22.84
N GLU A 49 -22.29 9.65 -21.78
CA GLU A 49 -21.47 10.86 -21.81
C GLU A 49 -20.36 10.76 -22.87
N LEU A 50 -19.65 9.63 -22.94
CA LEU A 50 -18.55 9.40 -23.90
C LEU A 50 -18.98 9.56 -25.36
N LYS A 51 -20.22 9.20 -25.72
CA LYS A 51 -20.73 9.33 -27.09
C LYS A 51 -20.79 10.78 -27.58
N HIS A 52 -20.78 11.73 -26.66
CA HIS A 52 -20.83 13.17 -26.94
C HIS A 52 -19.44 13.82 -27.00
N TRP A 53 -18.36 13.06 -26.79
CA TRP A 53 -17.00 13.58 -26.84
C TRP A 53 -16.56 13.79 -28.29
N PRO A 54 -16.15 15.01 -28.68
CA PRO A 54 -15.85 15.33 -30.08
C PRO A 54 -14.58 14.66 -30.60
N ASP A 55 -13.66 14.34 -29.70
CA ASP A 55 -12.35 13.71 -29.92
C ASP A 55 -12.36 12.19 -29.74
N LEU A 56 -13.52 11.57 -29.48
CA LEU A 56 -13.67 10.11 -29.37
C LEU A 56 -14.45 9.54 -30.57
N PRO A 57 -13.76 8.99 -31.59
CA PRO A 57 -14.39 8.37 -32.73
C PRO A 57 -15.32 7.21 -32.34
N ARG A 58 -16.40 7.02 -33.10
CA ARG A 58 -17.35 5.90 -32.88
C ARG A 58 -16.71 4.51 -32.84
N SER A 59 -15.64 4.32 -33.61
CA SER A 59 -14.87 3.07 -33.61
C SER A 59 -14.20 2.76 -32.28
N GLN A 60 -13.93 3.77 -31.45
CA GLN A 60 -13.28 3.63 -30.14
C GLN A 60 -14.28 3.56 -28.97
N TRP A 61 -15.58 3.79 -29.21
CA TRP A 61 -16.60 3.70 -28.17
C TRP A 61 -16.60 2.37 -27.40
N PRO A 62 -16.43 1.19 -28.04
CA PRO A 62 -16.35 -0.07 -27.31
C PRO A 62 -15.17 -0.13 -26.35
N ALA A 63 -13.99 0.34 -26.79
CA ALA A 63 -12.77 0.34 -25.98
C ALA A 63 -12.89 1.32 -24.79
N ALA A 64 -13.39 2.53 -25.03
CA ALA A 64 -13.61 3.51 -23.97
C ALA A 64 -14.67 3.03 -22.96
N SER A 65 -15.75 2.40 -23.44
CA SER A 65 -16.77 1.83 -22.56
C SER A 65 -16.22 0.68 -21.70
N LEU A 66 -15.33 -0.14 -22.25
CA LEU A 66 -14.65 -1.20 -21.51
C LEU A 66 -13.73 -0.63 -20.42
N ALA A 67 -12.92 0.39 -20.73
CA ALA A 67 -12.06 1.04 -19.74
C ALA A 67 -12.87 1.64 -18.56
N ILE A 68 -14.01 2.27 -18.86
CA ILE A 68 -14.95 2.73 -17.84
C ILE A 68 -15.51 1.55 -17.02
N ALA A 69 -15.84 0.43 -17.66
CA ALA A 69 -16.35 -0.75 -16.98
C ALA A 69 -15.31 -1.41 -16.06
N GLU A 70 -14.04 -1.46 -16.46
CA GLU A 70 -12.94 -1.96 -15.64
C GLU A 70 -12.73 -1.08 -14.41
N ALA A 71 -12.69 0.25 -14.59
CA ALA A 71 -12.59 1.21 -13.49
C ALA A 71 -13.80 1.13 -12.55
N TRP A 72 -15.01 0.99 -13.10
CA TRP A 72 -16.24 0.81 -12.32
C TRP A 72 -16.24 -0.50 -11.52
N ALA A 73 -15.80 -1.61 -12.13
CA ALA A 73 -15.64 -2.89 -11.45
C ALA A 73 -14.62 -2.79 -10.31
N TRP A 74 -13.50 -2.10 -10.55
CA TRP A 74 -12.49 -1.85 -9.53
C TRP A 74 -13.07 -1.11 -8.31
N LEU A 75 -13.88 -0.07 -8.53
CA LEU A 75 -14.55 0.66 -7.45
C LEU A 75 -15.50 -0.22 -6.64
N GLN A 76 -16.19 -1.17 -7.28
CA GLN A 76 -17.05 -2.13 -6.58
C GLN A 76 -16.23 -3.11 -5.75
N THR A 77 -15.20 -3.73 -6.34
CA THR A 77 -14.32 -4.68 -5.65
C THR A 77 -13.63 -4.04 -4.44
N ASN A 78 -13.30 -2.75 -4.53
CA ASN A 78 -12.69 -1.98 -3.44
C ASN A 78 -13.72 -1.30 -2.52
N GLY A 79 -15.01 -1.69 -2.60
CA GLY A 79 -16.05 -1.24 -1.67
C GLY A 79 -16.39 0.25 -1.73
N CYS A 80 -16.01 0.94 -2.81
CA CYS A 80 -16.31 2.36 -3.03
C CYS A 80 -17.74 2.56 -3.56
N LEU A 81 -18.25 1.58 -4.32
CA LEU A 81 -19.62 1.52 -4.83
C LEU A 81 -20.32 0.27 -4.31
N VAL A 82 -21.62 0.35 -4.09
CA VAL A 82 -22.49 -0.78 -3.74
C VAL A 82 -23.81 -0.67 -4.47
N GLN A 83 -24.45 -1.81 -4.77
CA GLN A 83 -25.83 -1.80 -5.25
C GLN A 83 -26.71 -1.02 -4.29
N SER A 84 -27.53 -0.10 -4.83
CA SER A 84 -28.40 0.71 -3.99
C SER A 84 -29.39 -0.19 -3.24
N PRO A 85 -29.46 -0.12 -1.89
CA PRO A 85 -30.46 -0.85 -1.12
C PRO A 85 -31.87 -0.27 -1.31
N SER A 86 -32.02 0.90 -1.92
CA SER A 86 -33.33 1.49 -2.24
C SER A 86 -33.86 1.04 -3.60
N GLN A 87 -33.14 0.17 -4.30
CA GLN A 87 -33.48 -0.32 -5.63
C GLN A 87 -33.76 -1.83 -5.60
N PRO A 88 -34.57 -2.35 -6.55
CA PRO A 88 -34.79 -3.79 -6.65
C PRO A 88 -33.49 -4.57 -6.84
N PRO A 89 -33.40 -5.83 -6.36
CA PRO A 89 -32.29 -6.71 -6.66
C PRO A 89 -32.05 -6.81 -8.16
N GLY A 90 -30.77 -6.74 -8.57
CA GLY A 90 -30.36 -6.76 -9.97
C GLY A 90 -30.44 -5.41 -10.70
N SER A 91 -30.85 -4.32 -10.04
CA SER A 91 -30.75 -2.96 -10.60
C SER A 91 -29.30 -2.55 -10.84
N GLU A 92 -29.05 -1.84 -11.94
CA GLU A 92 -27.73 -1.27 -12.28
C GLU A 92 -27.38 -0.01 -11.48
N TYR A 93 -28.33 0.54 -10.74
CA TYR A 93 -28.12 1.73 -9.92
C TYR A 93 -27.35 1.41 -8.64
N MET A 94 -26.25 2.12 -8.48
CA MET A 94 -25.32 2.01 -7.36
C MET A 94 -25.38 3.26 -6.49
N GLU A 95 -24.80 3.16 -5.31
CA GLU A 95 -24.53 4.29 -4.42
C GLU A 95 -23.07 4.32 -4.01
N VAL A 96 -22.53 5.54 -3.85
CA VAL A 96 -21.23 5.73 -3.22
C VAL A 96 -21.32 5.33 -1.76
N THR A 97 -20.45 4.43 -1.32
CA THR A 97 -20.41 3.97 0.07
C THR A 97 -19.88 5.06 1.00
N ARG A 98 -19.92 4.80 2.31
CA ARG A 98 -19.27 5.69 3.30
C ARG A 98 -17.76 5.80 3.06
N LEU A 99 -17.12 4.70 2.66
CA LEU A 99 -15.70 4.67 2.29
C LEU A 99 -15.47 5.51 1.03
N GLY A 100 -16.26 5.27 -0.03
CA GLY A 100 -16.16 6.00 -1.29
C GLY A 100 -16.27 7.52 -1.07
N ARG A 101 -17.25 7.98 -0.29
CA ARG A 101 -17.40 9.41 0.05
C ARG A 101 -16.21 9.98 0.82
N LYS A 102 -15.61 9.20 1.73
CA LYS A 102 -14.45 9.64 2.51
C LYS A 102 -13.22 9.86 1.64
N ILE A 103 -13.03 9.05 0.59
CA ILE A 103 -11.84 9.10 -0.26
C ILE A 103 -12.05 9.89 -1.56
N ALA A 104 -13.30 10.21 -1.92
CA ALA A 104 -13.66 11.03 -3.08
C ALA A 104 -13.36 12.52 -2.86
N THR A 105 -12.09 12.82 -2.58
CA THR A 105 -11.52 14.16 -2.42
C THR A 105 -10.27 14.26 -3.28
N GLU A 106 -9.85 15.48 -3.62
CA GLU A 106 -8.60 15.71 -4.36
C GLU A 106 -7.41 15.06 -3.63
N GLY A 107 -6.72 14.15 -4.30
CA GLY A 107 -5.62 13.33 -3.74
C GLY A 107 -6.05 12.29 -2.68
N GLY A 108 -7.34 12.19 -2.33
CA GLY A 108 -7.86 11.23 -1.36
C GLY A 108 -7.85 9.79 -1.88
N PHE A 109 -8.12 9.62 -3.18
CA PHE A 109 -8.13 8.32 -3.83
C PHE A 109 -6.72 7.75 -4.01
N GLU A 110 -5.76 8.54 -4.48
CA GLU A 110 -4.36 8.12 -4.63
C GLU A 110 -3.79 7.65 -3.29
N LYS A 111 -4.01 8.43 -2.22
CA LYS A 111 -3.65 8.04 -0.85
C LYS A 111 -4.31 6.73 -0.42
N TYR A 112 -5.55 6.48 -0.82
CA TYR A 112 -6.24 5.22 -0.55
C TYR A 112 -5.66 4.04 -1.33
N ALA A 113 -5.34 4.23 -2.61
CA ALA A 113 -4.72 3.22 -3.46
C ALA A 113 -3.34 2.82 -2.89
N VAL A 114 -2.50 3.80 -2.57
CA VAL A 114 -1.20 3.56 -1.93
C VAL A 114 -1.37 2.88 -0.57
N ALA A 115 -2.28 3.36 0.29
CA ALA A 115 -2.52 2.74 1.59
C ALA A 115 -3.05 1.29 1.49
N SER A 116 -3.76 0.96 0.41
CA SER A 116 -4.24 -0.41 0.14
C SER A 116 -3.10 -1.38 -0.21
N LEU A 117 -1.99 -0.89 -0.78
CA LEU A 117 -0.79 -1.70 -1.05
C LEU A 117 -0.12 -2.20 0.24
N LEU A 118 -0.27 -1.45 1.33
CA LEU A 118 0.32 -1.79 2.62
C LEU A 118 -0.75 -1.81 3.73
N PRO A 119 -1.51 -2.91 3.85
CA PRO A 119 -2.55 -3.04 4.85
C PRO A 119 -1.97 -2.91 6.27
N LYS A 120 -2.46 -1.93 7.03
CA LYS A 120 -2.05 -1.70 8.43
C LYS A 120 -2.03 -2.96 9.30
N PRO A 121 -3.00 -3.90 9.22
CA PRO A 121 -2.98 -5.10 10.05
C PRO A 121 -1.77 -6.03 9.81
N LEU A 122 -1.15 -5.95 8.62
CA LEU A 122 0.06 -6.71 8.29
C LEU A 122 1.34 -6.03 8.78
N LEU A 123 1.26 -4.78 9.22
CA LEU A 123 2.39 -4.06 9.80
C LEU A 123 2.51 -4.30 11.30
N HIS A 124 3.76 -4.41 11.73
CA HIS A 124 4.13 -4.38 13.13
C HIS A 124 3.79 -3.01 13.72
N ASN A 125 3.26 -2.97 14.97
CA ASN A 125 2.77 -1.74 15.60
C ASN A 125 3.82 -0.61 15.62
N ARG A 126 5.11 -0.95 15.80
CA ARG A 126 6.22 0.01 15.69
C ARG A 126 6.23 0.72 14.32
N LEU A 127 6.07 -0.01 13.23
CA LEU A 127 6.09 0.55 11.87
C LEU A 127 4.83 1.32 11.52
N VAL A 128 3.69 0.97 12.11
CA VAL A 128 2.45 1.76 11.98
C VAL A 128 2.66 3.19 12.50
N ALA A 129 3.43 3.35 13.57
CA ALA A 129 3.75 4.66 14.14
C ALA A 129 4.87 5.39 13.39
N THR A 130 5.92 4.69 12.95
CA THR A 130 7.14 5.33 12.43
C THR A 130 7.17 5.45 10.91
N ALA A 131 6.97 4.35 10.18
CA ALA A 131 7.19 4.29 8.72
C ALA A 131 5.91 4.45 7.90
N TRP A 132 4.77 3.96 8.38
CA TRP A 132 3.51 3.98 7.64
C TRP A 132 3.05 5.40 7.24
N PRO A 133 3.12 6.43 8.12
CA PRO A 133 2.73 7.79 7.74
C PRO A 133 3.58 8.35 6.58
N THR A 134 4.85 7.97 6.52
CA THR A 134 5.81 8.40 5.49
C THR A 134 5.52 7.70 4.17
N PHE A 135 5.25 6.39 4.22
CA PHE A 135 4.84 5.59 3.05
C PHE A 135 3.59 6.15 2.34
N ILE A 136 2.53 6.48 3.08
CA ILE A 136 1.29 7.02 2.47
C ILE A 136 1.43 8.44 1.90
N ARG A 137 2.57 9.11 2.15
CA ARG A 137 2.91 10.40 1.54
C ARG A 137 3.83 10.24 0.33
N ALA A 138 4.04 9.02 -0.15
CA ALA A 138 4.94 8.68 -1.25
C ALA A 138 6.42 9.01 -0.99
N ASP A 139 6.83 9.10 0.29
CA ASP A 139 8.23 9.28 0.71
C ASP A 139 8.82 7.91 1.05
N TYR A 140 9.04 7.10 0.01
CA TYR A 140 9.26 5.66 0.14
C TYR A 140 10.65 5.30 0.69
N ASP A 141 11.70 5.96 0.23
CA ASP A 141 13.07 5.75 0.70
C ASP A 141 13.21 6.09 2.20
N THR A 142 12.59 7.18 2.64
CA THR A 142 12.54 7.55 4.06
C THR A 142 11.74 6.53 4.86
N ALA A 143 10.60 6.05 4.34
CA ALA A 143 9.79 5.03 5.02
C ALA A 143 10.55 3.71 5.21
N VAL A 144 11.27 3.25 4.18
CA VAL A 144 12.12 2.04 4.22
C VAL A 144 13.26 2.22 5.22
N PHE A 145 13.98 3.35 5.16
CA PHE A 145 15.03 3.65 6.12
C PHE A 145 14.53 3.65 7.57
N GLN A 146 13.40 4.31 7.84
CA GLN A 146 12.77 4.33 9.16
C GLN A 146 12.41 2.92 9.62
N ALA A 147 11.88 2.07 8.74
CA ALA A 147 11.50 0.71 9.08
C ALA A 147 12.69 -0.16 9.48
N PHE A 148 13.78 -0.15 8.71
CA PHE A 148 14.96 -0.95 9.05
C PHE A 148 15.79 -0.36 10.19
N LYS A 149 15.71 0.96 10.43
CA LYS A 149 16.22 1.55 11.67
C LYS A 149 15.48 1.00 12.89
N GLU A 150 14.15 0.86 12.83
CA GLU A 150 13.37 0.25 13.91
C GLU A 150 13.74 -1.22 14.14
N VAL A 151 13.99 -1.99 13.08
CA VAL A 151 14.50 -3.37 13.19
C VAL A 151 15.83 -3.38 13.95
N GLU A 152 16.77 -2.51 13.59
CA GLU A 152 18.07 -2.44 14.26
C GLU A 152 17.95 -2.08 15.75
N VAL A 153 17.12 -1.09 16.07
CA VAL A 153 16.86 -0.68 17.46
C VAL A 153 16.22 -1.81 18.25
N ALA A 154 15.24 -2.51 17.68
CA ALA A 154 14.57 -3.63 18.35
C ALA A 154 15.52 -4.80 18.62
N VAL A 155 16.35 -5.18 17.63
CA VAL A 155 17.36 -6.24 17.79
C VAL A 155 18.36 -5.86 18.88
N ARG A 156 18.89 -4.63 18.87
CA ARG A 156 19.86 -4.19 19.89
C ARG A 156 19.29 -4.29 21.29
N ALA A 157 18.08 -3.75 21.47
CA ALA A 157 17.40 -3.74 22.76
C ALA A 157 17.15 -5.16 23.27
N ALA A 158 16.58 -6.04 22.42
CA ALA A 158 16.28 -7.42 22.82
C ALA A 158 17.54 -8.27 23.07
N ALA A 159 18.65 -7.99 22.37
CA ALA A 159 19.90 -8.71 22.54
C ALA A 159 20.76 -8.20 23.71
N GLY A 160 20.45 -7.02 24.27
CA GLY A 160 21.25 -6.41 25.34
C GLY A 160 22.68 -6.04 24.91
N LEU A 161 22.90 -5.74 23.63
CA LEU A 161 24.23 -5.46 23.06
C LEU A 161 24.59 -3.96 23.14
N ASP A 162 25.89 -3.67 23.18
CA ASP A 162 26.44 -2.30 23.25
C ASP A 162 26.03 -1.44 22.03
N ASP A 163 25.74 -0.16 22.27
CA ASP A 163 25.31 0.81 21.26
C ASP A 163 26.32 1.01 20.11
N LYS A 164 27.60 0.68 20.33
CA LYS A 164 28.64 0.74 19.30
C LYS A 164 28.50 -0.37 18.26
N ILE A 165 27.78 -1.45 18.55
CA ILE A 165 27.53 -2.53 17.61
C ILE A 165 26.32 -2.16 16.76
N ILE A 166 26.56 -1.95 15.46
CA ILE A 166 25.56 -1.41 14.52
C ILE A 166 25.51 -2.22 13.22
N GLY A 167 24.42 -2.03 12.47
CA GLY A 167 24.26 -2.59 11.14
C GLY A 167 24.42 -4.12 11.10
N VAL A 168 25.18 -4.60 10.10
CA VAL A 168 25.42 -6.04 9.89
C VAL A 168 26.12 -6.69 11.08
N SER A 169 27.05 -5.99 11.74
CA SER A 169 27.77 -6.53 12.89
C SER A 169 26.84 -6.84 14.06
N LEU A 170 25.85 -5.98 14.29
CA LEU A 170 24.83 -6.19 15.32
C LEU A 170 23.98 -7.42 15.01
N MET A 171 23.50 -7.56 13.77
CA MET A 171 22.66 -8.69 13.38
C MET A 171 23.39 -10.02 13.57
N ARG A 172 24.67 -10.07 13.16
CA ARG A 172 25.50 -11.27 13.31
C ARG A 172 25.80 -11.61 14.77
N ALA A 173 26.03 -10.61 15.61
CA ALA A 173 26.24 -10.84 17.04
C ALA A 173 24.95 -11.29 17.76
N ALA A 174 23.82 -10.65 17.46
CA ALA A 174 22.54 -10.95 18.09
C ALA A 174 22.01 -12.35 17.78
N PHE A 175 22.21 -12.82 16.54
CA PHE A 175 21.73 -14.11 16.05
C PHE A 175 22.87 -15.11 15.79
N ASP A 176 24.04 -14.93 16.42
CA ASP A 176 25.15 -15.86 16.26
C ASP A 176 24.71 -17.30 16.58
N LYS A 177 25.05 -18.26 15.70
CA LYS A 177 24.53 -19.63 15.79
C LYS A 177 24.96 -20.41 17.03
N SER A 178 26.06 -19.98 17.65
CA SER A 178 26.67 -20.64 18.80
C SER A 178 26.47 -19.87 20.11
N SER A 179 26.29 -18.55 20.05
CA SER A 179 26.30 -17.68 21.23
C SER A 179 25.31 -16.51 21.20
N GLY A 180 24.55 -16.36 20.11
CA GLY A 180 23.66 -15.22 19.90
C GLY A 180 22.54 -15.14 20.94
N PRO A 181 22.36 -13.99 21.62
CA PRO A 181 21.31 -13.82 22.62
C PRO A 181 19.88 -14.06 22.10
N LEU A 182 19.64 -13.80 20.81
CA LEU A 182 18.34 -14.00 20.16
C LEU A 182 18.24 -15.33 19.39
N THR A 183 19.26 -16.17 19.48
CA THR A 183 19.32 -17.45 18.77
C THR A 183 18.40 -18.49 19.40
N ASP A 184 17.68 -19.22 18.56
CA ASP A 184 16.90 -20.39 18.96
C ASP A 184 17.77 -21.65 19.03
N PHE A 185 18.27 -21.96 20.22
CA PHE A 185 19.07 -23.15 20.43
C PHE A 185 18.29 -24.47 20.35
N SER A 186 16.97 -24.44 20.11
CA SER A 186 16.18 -25.64 19.80
C SER A 186 16.11 -25.96 18.29
N ALA A 187 16.37 -24.97 17.42
CA ALA A 187 16.38 -25.13 15.97
C ALA A 187 17.66 -25.85 15.48
N GLN A 188 17.69 -26.34 14.24
CA GLN A 188 18.92 -26.92 13.67
C GLN A 188 19.98 -25.85 13.45
N GLU A 189 21.26 -26.20 13.53
CA GLU A 189 22.35 -25.22 13.36
C GLU A 189 22.25 -24.44 12.03
N ALA A 190 21.92 -25.13 10.94
CA ALA A 190 21.73 -24.52 9.62
C ALA A 190 20.59 -23.49 9.59
N GLU A 191 19.51 -23.72 10.35
CA GLU A 191 18.38 -22.78 10.45
C GLU A 191 18.76 -21.53 11.27
N ARG A 192 19.56 -21.71 12.32
CA ARG A 192 20.11 -20.58 13.11
C ARG A 192 20.98 -19.69 12.24
N GLU A 193 21.87 -20.30 11.47
CA GLU A 193 22.76 -19.61 10.54
C GLU A 193 21.96 -18.89 9.44
N ALA A 194 20.96 -19.55 8.86
CA ALA A 194 20.08 -18.94 7.86
C ALA A 194 19.33 -17.71 8.39
N LEU A 195 18.85 -17.75 9.64
CA LEU A 195 18.17 -16.61 10.25
C LEU A 195 19.14 -15.43 10.47
N ALA A 196 20.35 -15.70 10.94
CA ALA A 196 21.38 -14.68 11.07
C ALA A 196 21.70 -14.02 9.72
N HIS A 197 21.79 -14.83 8.65
CA HIS A 197 21.98 -14.35 7.28
C HIS A 197 20.80 -13.49 6.79
N LEU A 198 19.55 -13.85 7.11
CA LEU A 198 18.38 -13.07 6.75
C LEU A 198 18.42 -11.67 7.37
N PHE A 199 18.67 -11.56 8.68
CA PHE A 199 18.75 -10.28 9.38
C PHE A 199 19.92 -9.42 8.89
N ALA A 200 21.11 -10.03 8.77
CA ALA A 200 22.29 -9.35 8.27
C ALA A 200 22.11 -8.86 6.83
N GLY A 201 21.54 -9.70 5.96
CA GLY A 201 21.23 -9.37 4.58
C GLY A 201 20.22 -8.22 4.49
N ALA A 202 19.12 -8.29 5.24
CA ALA A 202 18.09 -7.26 5.21
C ALA A 202 18.63 -5.87 5.64
N ILE A 203 19.38 -5.80 6.74
CA ILE A 203 20.00 -4.54 7.18
C ILE A 203 21.07 -4.05 6.20
N GLY A 204 21.88 -4.97 5.69
CA GLY A 204 22.91 -4.69 4.70
C GLY A 204 22.35 -4.16 3.38
N SER A 205 21.19 -4.64 2.95
CA SER A 205 20.56 -4.26 1.69
C SER A 205 19.68 -3.02 1.79
N TYR A 206 18.93 -2.84 2.88
CA TYR A 206 17.85 -1.84 2.92
C TYR A 206 18.08 -0.69 3.90
N LYS A 207 19.04 -0.77 4.83
CA LYS A 207 19.38 0.36 5.72
C LYS A 207 20.72 0.99 5.37
N ASN A 208 21.74 0.16 5.19
CA ASN A 208 23.11 0.64 5.01
C ASN A 208 23.26 1.52 3.75
N PRO A 209 22.68 1.18 2.58
CA PRO A 209 22.75 2.05 1.43
C PRO A 209 22.19 3.45 1.70
N HIS A 210 21.00 3.57 2.31
CA HIS A 210 20.41 4.85 2.68
C HIS A 210 21.23 5.64 3.73
N SER A 211 22.11 4.96 4.48
CA SER A 211 23.00 5.59 5.46
C SER A 211 24.30 6.12 4.83
N HIS A 212 24.66 5.65 3.63
CA HIS A 212 25.96 5.95 2.99
C HIS A 212 25.83 6.65 1.64
N ARG A 213 24.66 6.58 0.99
CA ARG A 213 24.37 7.21 -0.30
C ARG A 213 22.88 7.52 -0.41
N THR A 214 22.52 8.44 -1.30
CA THR A 214 21.12 8.63 -1.70
C THR A 214 20.67 7.40 -2.49
N VAL A 215 19.60 6.76 -2.03
CA VAL A 215 18.95 5.63 -2.71
C VAL A 215 17.53 6.08 -3.00
N LEU A 216 17.17 6.04 -4.28
CA LEU A 216 15.85 6.42 -4.74
C LEU A 216 14.97 5.17 -4.81
N ILE A 217 13.84 5.21 -4.11
CA ILE A 217 12.79 4.19 -4.20
C ILE A 217 11.55 4.93 -4.70
N GLU A 218 11.10 4.62 -5.92
CA GLU A 218 9.95 5.28 -6.55
C GLU A 218 8.72 4.36 -6.60
N ASP A 219 8.94 3.04 -6.63
CA ASP A 219 7.86 2.07 -6.71
C ASP A 219 7.20 1.85 -5.32
N PRO A 220 5.91 2.20 -5.14
CA PRO A 220 5.21 1.95 -3.90
C PRO A 220 5.08 0.47 -3.56
N VAL A 221 5.06 -0.43 -4.55
CA VAL A 221 4.96 -1.88 -4.33
C VAL A 221 6.27 -2.38 -3.73
N GLU A 222 7.41 -2.04 -4.32
CA GLU A 222 8.73 -2.37 -3.78
C GLU A 222 8.88 -1.88 -2.33
N ALA A 223 8.50 -0.63 -2.06
CA ALA A 223 8.54 -0.08 -0.71
C ALA A 223 7.61 -0.83 0.26
N ALA A 224 6.40 -1.22 -0.17
CA ALA A 224 5.49 -2.01 0.64
C ALA A 224 6.07 -3.39 0.99
N GLU A 225 6.71 -4.07 0.04
CA GLU A 225 7.37 -5.36 0.26
C GLU A 225 8.50 -5.25 1.30
N MET A 226 9.33 -4.20 1.20
CA MET A 226 10.38 -3.91 2.17
C MET A 226 9.83 -3.63 3.57
N LEU A 227 8.73 -2.88 3.69
CA LEU A 227 8.06 -2.60 4.96
C LEU A 227 7.43 -3.88 5.56
N LEU A 228 6.87 -4.76 4.73
CA LEU A 228 6.35 -6.06 5.17
C LEU A 228 7.47 -6.99 5.66
N LEU A 229 8.62 -7.00 4.99
CA LEU A 229 9.80 -7.71 5.46
C LEU A 229 10.26 -7.18 6.82
N ALA A 230 10.43 -5.87 6.98
CA ALA A 230 10.81 -5.26 8.25
C ALA A 230 9.79 -5.59 9.36
N SER A 231 8.50 -5.57 9.04
CA SER A 231 7.41 -5.98 9.94
C SER A 231 7.55 -7.44 10.39
N HIS A 232 7.88 -8.35 9.47
CA HIS A 232 8.12 -9.75 9.78
C HIS A 232 9.34 -9.95 10.68
N LEU A 233 10.46 -9.27 10.39
CA LEU A 233 11.67 -9.31 11.22
C LEU A 233 11.41 -8.82 12.65
N LEU A 234 10.63 -7.74 12.83
CA LEU A 234 10.25 -7.25 14.15
C LEU A 234 9.46 -8.28 14.95
N ARG A 235 8.51 -8.99 14.33
CA ARG A 235 7.76 -10.07 15.01
C ARG A 235 8.67 -11.23 15.43
N ILE A 236 9.68 -11.56 14.61
CA ILE A 236 10.69 -12.56 14.99
C ILE A 236 11.43 -12.08 16.24
N VAL A 237 11.89 -10.82 16.27
CA VAL A 237 12.56 -10.25 17.45
C VAL A 237 11.68 -10.34 18.70
N GLU A 238 10.41 -9.96 18.61
CA GLU A 238 9.48 -10.06 19.75
C GLU A 238 9.32 -11.50 20.26
N TYR A 239 9.32 -12.50 19.38
CA TYR A 239 9.27 -13.91 19.78
C TYR A 239 10.58 -14.41 20.41
N ARG A 240 11.71 -13.81 20.03
CA ARG A 240 13.04 -14.16 20.57
C ARG A 240 13.38 -13.45 21.86
N ASP A 241 12.81 -12.26 22.07
CA ASP A 241 13.01 -11.42 23.25
C ASP A 241 12.66 -12.17 24.54
N PRO A 242 13.65 -12.46 25.41
CA PRO A 242 13.44 -13.18 26.66
C PRO A 242 12.42 -12.51 27.59
N ASP A 243 12.34 -11.18 27.55
CA ASP A 243 11.48 -10.37 28.43
C ASP A 243 10.02 -10.29 27.91
N ARG A 244 9.78 -10.73 26.67
CA ARG A 244 8.46 -10.68 26.00
C ARG A 244 7.95 -12.04 25.52
N ARG A 245 8.66 -13.14 25.80
CA ARG A 245 8.14 -14.47 25.49
C ARG A 245 6.79 -14.69 26.18
N PRO A 246 5.72 -15.03 25.44
CA PRO A 246 4.56 -15.64 26.09
C PRO A 246 5.03 -16.93 26.79
N ALA A 247 4.53 -17.16 28.01
CA ALA A 247 4.81 -18.39 28.74
C ALA A 247 4.49 -19.59 27.84
N LYS A 248 5.38 -20.58 27.79
CA LYS A 248 5.06 -21.87 27.18
C LYS A 248 4.03 -22.55 28.08
N ASP A 249 2.79 -22.68 27.61
CA ASP A 249 1.83 -23.65 28.11
C ASP A 249 2.32 -25.09 27.83
#